data_AF-A0A315X0R4-F1
#
_entry.id   AF-A0A315X0R4-F1
#
_cell.length_a   1.000
_cell.length_b   1.000
_cell.length_c   1.000
_cell.angle_alpha   90.00
_cell.angle_beta   90.00
_cell.angle_gamma   90.00
#
_symmetry.space_group_name_H-M   'P 1'
#
loop_
_entity.id
_entity.type
_entity.pdbx_description
1 polymer ?
#
loop_
_entity_poly.entity_id
_entity_poly.type
_entity_poly.pdbx_seq_one_letter_code
_entity_poly.pdbx_strand_id
1 'polypeptide(L)'
;MTLIFGSLWGIVKFREHIKDKRFNTYHKLIDELVNEQIQPDRKIKLDRQIAIIYELRSFTNYFGVSARILDGLKKEWSNGNERVMVEIDLSLAYMRKNWLCRLIKNK
;
A
#
# COMPACT_ATOMS: atom_id res chain seq x y z
N MET A 1 -10.46 -40.21 1.16
CA MET A 1 -9.57 -39.45 0.25
C MET A 1 -10.22 -38.19 -0.32
N THR A 2 -11.47 -38.22 -0.78
CA THR A 2 -12.20 -37.05 -1.36
C THR A 2 -12.38 -35.85 -0.41
N LEU A 3 -12.65 -36.06 0.88
CA LEU A 3 -12.79 -34.98 1.86
C LEU A 3 -11.48 -34.19 2.10
N ILE A 4 -10.33 -34.87 2.02
CA ILE A 4 -9.01 -34.25 2.22
C ILE A 4 -8.66 -33.37 1.01
N PHE A 5 -8.96 -33.82 -0.21
CA PHE A 5 -8.78 -33.00 -1.41
C PHE A 5 -9.71 -31.78 -1.46
N GLY A 6 -10.98 -31.93 -1.05
CA GLY A 6 -11.93 -30.80 -0.98
C GLY A 6 -11.52 -29.73 0.04
N SER A 7 -11.05 -30.14 1.21
CA SER A 7 -10.56 -29.22 2.25
C SER A 7 -9.26 -28.52 1.83
N LEU A 8 -8.32 -29.23 1.21
CA LEU A 8 -7.11 -28.61 0.64
C LEU A 8 -7.44 -27.58 -0.45
N TRP A 9 -8.38 -27.92 -1.34
CA TRP A 9 -8.84 -27.03 -2.41
C TRP A 9 -9.54 -25.78 -1.87
N GLY A 10 -10.38 -25.94 -0.83
CA GLY A 10 -11.00 -24.82 -0.13
C GLY A 10 -9.97 -23.85 0.48
N ILE A 11 -8.90 -24.37 1.09
CA ILE A 11 -7.81 -23.55 1.63
C ILE A 11 -7.09 -22.77 0.51
N VAL A 12 -6.82 -23.42 -0.63
CA VAL A 12 -6.20 -22.74 -1.78
C VAL A 12 -7.10 -21.61 -2.30
N LYS A 13 -8.39 -21.88 -2.52
CA LYS A 13 -9.36 -20.88 -2.98
C LYS A 13 -9.52 -19.72 -2.02
N PHE A 14 -9.52 -19.99 -0.71
CA PHE A 14 -9.56 -18.94 0.29
C PHE A 14 -8.30 -18.05 0.23
N ARG A 15 -7.12 -18.65 0.04
CA ARG A 15 -5.88 -17.88 -0.10
C ARG A 15 -5.88 -17.00 -1.36
N GLU A 16 -6.42 -17.49 -2.47
CA GLU A 16 -6.62 -16.68 -3.70
C GLU A 16 -7.55 -15.50 -3.41
N HIS A 17 -8.71 -15.76 -2.80
CA HIS A 17 -9.67 -14.71 -2.45
C HIS A 17 -9.08 -13.62 -1.55
N ILE A 18 -8.29 -13.99 -0.54
CA ILE A 18 -7.59 -13.02 0.32
C ILE A 18 -6.57 -12.20 -0.47
N LYS A 19 -5.86 -12.80 -1.42
CA LYS A 19 -4.92 -12.06 -2.29
C LYS A 19 -5.67 -11.05 -3.16
N ASP A 20 -6.77 -11.46 -3.78
CA ASP A 20 -7.58 -10.58 -4.64
C ASP A 20 -8.17 -9.42 -3.86
N LYS A 21 -8.68 -9.67 -2.65
CA LYS A 21 -9.19 -8.63 -1.77
C LYS A 21 -8.11 -7.61 -1.39
N ARG A 22 -6.89 -8.09 -1.08
CA ARG A 22 -5.75 -7.22 -0.79
C ARG A 22 -5.30 -6.44 -2.03
N PHE A 23 -5.28 -7.07 -3.20
CA PHE A 23 -4.97 -6.43 -4.47
C PHE A 23 -5.96 -5.28 -4.74
N ASN A 24 -7.26 -5.55 -4.66
CA ASN A 24 -8.30 -4.56 -4.92
C ASN A 24 -8.25 -3.40 -3.91
N THR A 25 -7.99 -3.71 -2.64
CA THR A 25 -7.87 -2.68 -1.59
C THR A 25 -6.68 -1.77 -1.84
N TYR A 26 -5.52 -2.34 -2.18
CA TYR A 26 -4.32 -1.56 -2.50
C TYR A 26 -4.57 -0.58 -3.64
N HIS A 27 -5.12 -1.05 -4.76
CA HIS A 27 -5.36 -0.20 -5.93
C HIS A 27 -6.40 0.88 -5.64
N LYS A 28 -7.44 0.56 -4.87
CA LYS A 28 -8.42 1.55 -4.43
C LYS A 28 -7.80 2.66 -3.57
N LEU A 29 -6.89 2.31 -2.66
CA LEU A 29 -6.19 3.29 -1.82
C LEU A 29 -5.28 4.19 -2.64
N ILE A 30 -4.56 3.64 -3.63
CA ILE A 30 -3.72 4.43 -4.55
C ILE A 30 -4.58 5.37 -5.41
N ASP A 31 -5.66 4.83 -5.99
CA ASP A 31 -6.62 5.61 -6.79
C ASP A 31 -7.16 6.80 -5.99
N GLU A 32 -7.56 6.55 -4.74
CA GLU A 32 -8.07 7.59 -3.85
C GLU A 32 -7.01 8.62 -3.43
N LEU A 33 -5.74 8.22 -3.28
CA LEU A 33 -4.65 9.12 -2.91
C LEU A 33 -4.23 10.04 -4.06
N VAL A 34 -4.28 9.55 -5.30
CA VAL A 34 -3.75 10.27 -6.48
C VAL A 34 -4.84 11.08 -7.20
N ASN A 35 -6.08 10.59 -7.25
CA ASN A 35 -7.12 11.18 -8.10
C ASN A 35 -7.69 12.51 -7.60
N GLU A 36 -7.34 12.99 -6.41
CA GLU A 36 -7.66 14.37 -6.02
C GLU A 36 -7.15 15.40 -7.02
N GLN A 37 -6.03 15.13 -7.68
CA GLN A 37 -5.49 16.04 -8.69
C GLN A 37 -6.29 16.02 -10.00
N ILE A 38 -7.04 14.94 -10.28
CA ILE A 38 -7.75 14.73 -11.54
C ILE A 38 -9.21 15.22 -11.44
N GLN A 39 -9.83 15.14 -10.26
CA GLN A 39 -11.21 15.57 -10.02
C GLN A 39 -11.27 16.60 -8.88
N PRO A 40 -11.35 17.91 -9.18
CA PRO A 40 -11.31 18.98 -8.17
C PRO A 40 -12.50 18.95 -7.19
N ASP A 41 -13.59 18.32 -7.59
CA ASP A 41 -14.81 18.05 -6.82
C ASP A 41 -14.65 16.92 -5.80
N ARG A 42 -13.56 16.13 -5.91
CA ARG A 42 -13.28 15.00 -5.03
C ARG A 42 -12.06 15.26 -4.14
N LYS A 43 -12.09 16.37 -3.39
CA LYS A 43 -11.07 16.69 -2.39
C LYS A 43 -11.14 15.72 -1.20
N ILE A 44 -10.12 14.91 -1.05
CA ILE A 44 -9.88 14.07 0.12
C ILE A 44 -9.52 14.95 1.32
N LYS A 45 -9.84 14.46 2.51
CA LYS A 45 -9.44 15.11 3.77
C LYS A 45 -7.99 14.77 4.08
N LEU A 46 -7.25 15.72 4.62
CA LEU A 46 -5.85 15.58 5.03
C LEU A 46 -5.61 14.32 5.88
N ASP A 47 -6.41 14.12 6.92
CA ASP A 47 -6.24 12.95 7.81
C ASP A 47 -6.47 11.62 7.08
N ARG A 48 -7.26 11.63 6.02
CA ARG A 48 -7.46 10.46 5.17
C ARG A 48 -6.25 10.19 4.28
N GLN A 49 -5.58 11.22 3.75
CA GLN A 49 -4.30 11.04 3.04
C GLN A 49 -3.28 10.37 3.96
N ILE A 50 -3.13 10.91 5.18
CA ILE A 50 -2.23 10.39 6.20
C ILE A 50 -2.55 8.92 6.50
N ALA A 51 -3.83 8.60 6.74
CA ALA A 51 -4.27 7.22 7.00
C ALA A 51 -3.96 6.28 5.81
N ILE A 52 -4.18 6.73 4.58
CA ILE A 52 -3.86 5.94 3.38
C ILE A 52 -2.35 5.68 3.31
N ILE A 53 -1.54 6.73 3.44
CA ILE A 53 -0.07 6.64 3.38
C ILE A 53 0.48 5.70 4.47
N TYR A 54 -0.10 5.75 5.67
CA TYR A 54 0.19 4.80 6.75
C TYR A 54 -0.17 3.36 6.34
N GLU A 55 -1.37 3.14 5.82
CA GLU A 55 -1.89 1.81 5.47
C GLU A 55 -1.09 1.15 4.33
N LEU A 56 -0.47 1.93 3.43
CA LEU A 56 0.41 1.38 2.39
C LEU A 56 1.55 0.51 2.97
N ARG A 57 1.98 0.77 4.21
CA ARG A 57 2.98 -0.04 4.94
C ARG A 57 2.52 -1.48 5.25
N SER A 58 1.23 -1.77 5.16
CA SER A 58 0.67 -3.11 5.35
C SER A 58 0.87 -4.00 4.10
N PHE A 59 1.09 -3.39 2.93
CA PHE A 59 1.14 -4.09 1.63
C PHE A 59 2.56 -4.49 1.25
N THR A 60 3.10 -5.46 1.99
CA THR A 60 4.54 -5.74 1.91
C THR A 60 5.05 -6.29 0.56
N ASN A 61 4.18 -6.90 -0.24
CA ASN A 61 4.50 -7.30 -1.62
C ASN A 61 4.64 -6.09 -2.57
N TYR A 62 4.10 -4.94 -2.18
CA TYR A 62 4.08 -3.71 -2.97
C TYR A 62 5.09 -2.67 -2.50
N PHE A 63 5.85 -2.91 -1.42
CA PHE A 63 6.79 -1.92 -0.87
C PHE A 63 7.70 -1.25 -1.90
N GLY A 64 8.24 -2.03 -2.85
CA GLY A 64 9.10 -1.48 -3.88
C GLY A 64 8.38 -0.45 -4.77
N VAL A 65 7.14 -0.71 -5.17
CA VAL A 65 6.36 0.23 -5.98
C VAL A 65 5.76 1.35 -5.14
N SER A 66 5.23 1.05 -3.95
CA SER A 66 4.67 2.04 -3.03
C SER A 66 5.72 3.08 -2.62
N ALA A 67 6.97 2.66 -2.38
CA ALA A 67 8.05 3.59 -2.07
C ALA A 67 8.33 4.56 -3.23
N ARG A 68 8.37 4.06 -4.48
CA ARG A 68 8.56 4.92 -5.65
C ARG A 68 7.42 5.92 -5.85
N ILE A 69 6.17 5.46 -5.64
CA ILE A 69 4.99 6.33 -5.73
C ILE A 69 5.08 7.43 -4.65
N LEU A 70 5.35 7.07 -3.40
CA LEU A 70 5.46 8.03 -2.30
C LEU A 70 6.62 9.02 -2.48
N ASP A 71 7.78 8.58 -2.99
CA ASP A 71 8.89 9.46 -3.36
C ASP A 71 8.49 10.45 -4.48
N GLY A 72 7.67 10.00 -5.45
CA GLY A 72 7.13 10.87 -6.51
C GLY A 72 6.16 11.90 -5.94
N LEU A 73 5.16 11.46 -5.18
CA LEU A 73 4.17 12.32 -4.54
C LEU A 73 4.82 13.34 -3.61
N LYS A 74 5.88 12.98 -2.87
CA LYS A 74 6.63 13.92 -2.03
C LYS A 74 7.22 15.08 -2.84
N LYS A 75 7.73 14.81 -4.04
CA LYS A 75 8.31 15.84 -4.92
C LYS A 75 7.22 16.74 -5.51
N GLU A 76 6.13 16.12 -5.97
CA GLU A 76 4.97 16.82 -6.55
C GLU A 76 4.27 17.70 -5.51
N TRP A 77 4.17 17.23 -4.28
CA TRP A 77 3.51 17.92 -3.17
C TRP A 77 4.50 18.70 -2.29
N SER A 78 5.64 19.11 -2.84
CA SER A 78 6.71 19.78 -2.09
C SER A 78 6.28 21.09 -1.40
N ASN A 79 5.22 21.74 -1.89
CA ASN A 79 4.59 22.92 -1.24
C ASN A 79 3.32 22.56 -0.44
N GLY A 80 3.09 21.27 -0.19
CA GLY A 80 1.92 20.72 0.46
C GLY A 80 1.98 20.75 1.98
N ASN A 81 1.03 20.08 2.62
CA ASN A 81 0.92 20.07 4.08
C ASN A 81 2.06 19.27 4.73
N GLU A 82 2.74 19.87 5.69
CA GLU A 82 3.87 19.27 6.42
C GLU A 82 3.49 17.92 7.07
N ARG A 83 2.28 17.78 7.61
CA ARG A 83 1.82 16.54 8.28
C ARG A 83 1.82 15.35 7.31
N VAL A 84 1.47 15.59 6.05
CA VAL A 84 1.49 14.55 5.01
C VAL A 84 2.93 14.21 4.63
N MET A 85 3.80 15.22 4.49
CA MET A 85 5.21 14.99 4.18
C MET A 85 5.91 14.16 5.25
N VAL A 86 5.66 14.45 6.53
CA VAL A 86 6.17 13.67 7.66
C VAL A 86 5.70 12.23 7.58
N GLU A 87 4.41 12.00 7.31
CA GLU A 87 3.87 10.64 7.22
C GLU A 87 4.47 9.85 6.04
N ILE A 88 4.70 10.51 4.89
CA ILE A 88 5.41 9.93 3.75
C ILE A 88 6.82 9.48 4.16
N ASP A 89 7.56 10.33 4.86
CA ASP A 89 8.93 10.02 5.29
C ASP A 89 8.98 8.85 6.28
N LEU A 90 8.05 8.81 7.24
CA LEU A 90 7.90 7.69 8.17
C LEU A 90 7.56 6.39 7.42
N SER A 91 6.67 6.46 6.42
CA SER A 91 6.31 5.31 5.57
C SER A 91 7.48 4.79 4.76
N LEU A 92 8.23 5.69 4.11
CA LEU A 92 9.40 5.34 3.32
C LEU A 92 10.49 4.71 4.18
N ALA A 93 10.77 5.28 5.35
CA ALA A 93 11.75 4.73 6.28
C ALA A 93 11.37 3.30 6.71
N TYR A 94 10.10 3.07 7.07
CA TYR A 94 9.59 1.75 7.43
C TYR A 94 9.73 0.74 6.29
N MET A 95 9.28 1.11 5.08
CA MET A 95 9.33 0.23 3.91
C MET A 95 10.77 -0.12 3.53
N ARG A 96 11.69 0.85 3.52
CA ARG A 96 13.11 0.66 3.18
C ARG A 96 13.81 -0.24 4.20
N LYS A 97 13.62 0.00 5.50
CA LYS A 97 14.19 -0.85 6.57
C LYS A 97 13.74 -2.31 6.42
N ASN A 98 12.44 -2.53 6.26
CA ASN A 98 11.88 -3.89 6.16
C ASN A 98 12.21 -4.58 4.84
N TRP A 99 12.31 -3.86 3.73
CA TRP A 99 12.69 -4.42 2.44
C TRP A 99 14.15 -4.93 2.46
N LEU A 100 15.07 -4.16 3.03
CA LEU A 100 16.46 -4.57 3.21
C LEU A 100 16.58 -5.83 4.07
N CYS A 101 15.86 -5.89 5.20
CA CYS A 101 15.85 -7.10 6.04
C CYS A 101 15.36 -8.35 5.29
N ARG A 102 14.40 -8.21 4.37
CA ARG A 102 13.89 -9.33 3.57
C ARG A 102 14.85 -9.78 2.49
N LEU A 103 15.56 -8.86 1.85
CA LEU A 103 16.59 -9.20 0.88
C LEU A 103 17.75 -9.95 1.53
N ILE A 104 18.19 -9.50 2.71
CA ILE A 104 19.29 -10.13 3.44
C ILE A 104 18.92 -11.52 3.94
N LYS A 105 17.67 -11.73 4.37
CA LYS A 105 17.20 -13.03 4.91
C LYS A 105 16.92 -14.10 3.83
N ASN A 106 16.77 -13.69 2.56
CA ASN A 106 16.55 -14.59 1.43
C ASN A 106 17.84 -14.94 0.66
N LYS A 107 19.01 -14.54 1.18
CA LYS A 107 20.34 -14.94 0.71
C LYS A 107 20.94 -15.95 1.67
#